data_AF-A0A0A2KTF5-F1
#
_entry.id   AF-A0A0A2KTF5-F1
#
_cell.length_a   1.000
_cell.length_b   1.000
_cell.length_c   1.000
_cell.angle_alpha   90.00
_cell.angle_beta   90.00
_cell.angle_gamma   90.00
#
_symmetry.space_group_name_H-M   'P 1'
#
loop_
_entity.id
_entity.type
_entity.pdbx_description
1 polymer ?
#
loop_
_entity_poly.entity_id
_entity_poly.type
_entity_poly.pdbx_seq_one_letter_code
_entity_poly.pdbx_strand_id
1 'polypeptide(L)'
;MQIESCITEYGLWDESSLEAEMIMLRAQYECLQAAQDVVEICQWIGKCPTVDSAEAKPLIDLAPSILRNICAGTCIWICLRAEKLVPREPFELLHEVSHGGSGREHCENSTDKSRITVYVKAAKTLRDTVATASSHSDTVKILTRLDNQIRSLHEKLK
;
A
#
# COMPACT_ATOMS: atom_id res chain seq x y z
N MET A 1 7.95 -2.71 2.98
CA MET A 1 8.85 -3.48 2.12
C MET A 1 10.16 -3.68 2.87
N GLN A 2 10.87 -4.79 2.64
CA GLN A 2 12.11 -5.10 3.36
C GLN A 2 13.19 -4.03 3.13
N ILE A 3 13.30 -3.49 1.91
CA ILE A 3 14.28 -2.44 1.56
C ILE A 3 14.11 -1.17 2.40
N GLU A 4 12.89 -0.61 2.48
CA GLU A 4 12.59 0.55 3.34
C GLU A 4 12.84 0.26 4.83
N SER A 5 12.59 -0.98 5.27
CA SER A 5 12.81 -1.38 6.67
C SER A 5 14.30 -1.41 6.99
N CYS A 6 15.14 -1.96 6.10
CA CYS A 6 16.59 -1.95 6.26
C CYS A 6 17.16 -0.53 6.33
N ILE A 7 16.69 0.40 5.50
CA ILE A 7 17.18 1.79 5.53
C ILE A 7 16.86 2.45 6.88
N THR A 8 15.67 2.19 7.41
CA THR A 8 15.23 2.71 8.72
C THR A 8 16.02 2.06 9.87
N GLU A 9 16.25 0.75 9.81
CA GLU A 9 16.86 -0.04 10.89
C GLU A 9 18.38 0.13 10.99
N TYR A 10 19.08 0.25 9.86
CA TYR A 10 20.54 0.35 9.82
C TYR A 10 21.07 1.78 9.80
N GLY A 11 20.21 2.78 10.02
CA GLY A 11 20.66 4.16 10.17
C GLY A 11 21.34 4.73 8.91
N LEU A 12 20.95 4.25 7.72
CA LEU A 12 21.34 4.88 6.45
C LEU A 12 20.68 6.26 6.26
N TRP A 13 19.90 6.68 7.26
CA TRP A 13 19.24 7.96 7.36
C TRP A 13 20.15 8.97 8.07
N ASP A 14 20.99 9.65 7.30
CA ASP A 14 21.63 10.89 7.73
C ASP A 14 20.89 12.06 7.06
N GLU A 15 19.95 12.68 7.78
CA GLU A 15 19.18 13.85 7.29
C GLU A 15 20.06 15.04 6.89
N SER A 16 21.33 15.04 7.29
CA SER A 16 22.26 16.12 6.99
C SER A 16 22.99 15.97 5.64
N SER A 17 22.84 14.83 4.96
CA SER A 17 23.52 14.53 3.69
C SER A 17 22.56 14.46 2.52
N LEU A 18 22.86 15.23 1.47
CA LEU A 18 22.17 15.17 0.17
C LEU A 18 22.21 13.75 -0.43
N GLU A 19 23.30 13.03 -0.24
CA GLU A 19 23.45 11.66 -0.74
C GLU A 19 22.47 10.70 -0.05
N ALA A 20 22.30 10.84 1.26
CA ALA A 20 21.34 10.04 2.02
C ALA A 20 19.89 10.33 1.60
N GLU A 21 19.56 11.59 1.34
CA GLU A 21 18.25 11.98 0.80
C GLU A 21 18.00 11.37 -0.59
N MET A 22 18.99 11.41 -1.49
CA MET A 22 18.91 10.78 -2.80
C MET A 22 18.68 9.26 -2.72
N ILE A 23 19.41 8.57 -1.84
CA ILE A 23 19.27 7.13 -1.61
C ILE A 23 17.86 6.80 -1.08
N MET A 24 17.37 7.60 -0.12
CA MET A 24 16.03 7.43 0.45
C MET A 24 14.95 7.58 -0.62
N LEU A 25 15.01 8.64 -1.43
CA LEU A 25 14.06 8.87 -2.52
C LEU A 25 14.11 7.72 -3.54
N ARG A 26 15.31 7.22 -3.88
CA ARG A 26 15.45 6.07 -4.77
C ARG A 26 14.81 4.82 -4.17
N ALA A 27 15.07 4.52 -2.90
CA ALA A 27 14.51 3.35 -2.25
C ALA A 27 12.98 3.39 -2.16
N GLN A 28 12.41 4.57 -1.87
CA GLN A 28 10.96 4.76 -1.88
C GLN A 28 10.37 4.56 -3.27
N TYR A 29 11.06 5.07 -4.32
CA TYR A 29 10.66 4.86 -5.71
C TYR A 29 10.66 3.36 -6.07
N GLU A 30 11.76 2.65 -5.79
CA GLU A 30 11.87 1.21 -6.09
C GLU A 30 10.83 0.37 -5.33
N CYS A 31 10.54 0.72 -4.07
CA CYS A 31 9.51 0.03 -3.30
C CYS A 31 8.11 0.27 -3.88
N LEU A 32 7.83 1.50 -4.33
CA LEU A 32 6.55 1.83 -4.96
C LEU A 32 6.42 1.15 -6.33
N GLN A 33 7.50 1.12 -7.12
CA GLN A 33 7.55 0.42 -8.40
C GLN A 33 7.30 -1.08 -8.20
N ALA A 34 7.99 -1.72 -7.27
CA ALA A 34 7.78 -3.13 -6.97
C ALA A 34 6.34 -3.43 -6.51
N ALA A 35 5.73 -2.56 -5.71
CA ALA A 35 4.34 -2.71 -5.31
C ALA A 35 3.37 -2.58 -6.50
N GLN A 36 3.64 -1.63 -7.40
CA GLN A 36 2.88 -1.44 -8.64
C GLN A 36 2.98 -2.66 -9.55
N ASP A 37 4.18 -3.21 -9.75
CA ASP A 37 4.40 -4.40 -10.57
C ASP A 37 3.60 -5.60 -10.03
N VAL A 38 3.57 -5.81 -8.71
CA VAL A 38 2.75 -6.86 -8.09
C VAL A 38 1.26 -6.65 -8.36
N VAL A 39 0.76 -5.41 -8.30
CA VAL A 39 -0.64 -5.09 -8.60
C VAL A 39 -0.97 -5.38 -10.08
N GLU A 40 -0.09 -5.02 -11.00
CA GLU A 40 -0.26 -5.28 -12.43
C GLU A 40 -0.26 -6.78 -12.74
N ILE A 41 0.65 -7.53 -12.13
CA ILE A 41 0.67 -9.00 -12.22
C ILE A 41 -0.63 -9.59 -11.69
N CYS A 42 -1.15 -9.10 -10.55
CA CYS A 42 -2.42 -9.56 -9.99
C CYS A 42 -3.62 -9.28 -10.92
N GLN A 43 -3.65 -8.10 -11.55
CA GLN A 43 -4.67 -7.77 -12.55
C GLN A 43 -4.57 -8.64 -13.79
N TRP A 44 -3.35 -8.98 -14.22
CA TRP A 44 -3.12 -9.89 -15.33
C TRP A 44 -3.58 -11.30 -15.01
N ILE A 45 -3.21 -11.85 -13.84
CA ILE A 45 -3.65 -13.16 -13.35
C ILE A 45 -5.18 -13.23 -13.30
N GLY A 46 -5.85 -12.18 -12.82
CA GLY A 46 -7.31 -12.12 -12.74
C GLY A 46 -8.02 -12.12 -14.10
N LYS A 47 -7.31 -11.83 -15.20
CA LYS A 47 -7.83 -11.88 -16.58
C LYS A 47 -7.52 -13.19 -17.29
N CYS A 48 -6.62 -14.01 -16.74
CA CYS A 48 -6.31 -15.31 -17.32
C CYS A 48 -7.52 -16.25 -17.17
N PRO A 49 -8.04 -16.83 -18.26
CA PRO A 49 -9.15 -17.77 -18.16
C PRO A 49 -8.68 -18.99 -17.33
N THR A 50 -9.41 -19.30 -16.27
CA THR A 50 -9.31 -20.61 -15.63
C THR A 50 -9.80 -21.64 -16.64
N VAL A 51 -8.96 -22.63 -16.97
CA VAL A 51 -9.38 -23.75 -17.81
C VAL A 51 -10.61 -24.38 -17.15
N ASP A 52 -11.70 -24.57 -17.89
CA ASP A 52 -12.99 -25.14 -17.42
C ASP A 52 -12.89 -26.63 -17.00
N SER A 53 -11.77 -27.04 -16.43
CA SER A 53 -11.63 -28.29 -15.73
C SER A 53 -12.11 -28.09 -14.30
N ALA A 54 -12.97 -28.98 -13.82
CA ALA A 54 -13.46 -29.00 -12.43
C ALA A 54 -12.32 -29.05 -11.38
N GLU A 55 -11.08 -29.29 -11.80
CA GLU A 55 -9.88 -29.38 -10.96
C GLU A 55 -8.90 -28.21 -11.14
N ALA A 56 -9.17 -27.25 -12.02
CA ALA A 56 -8.27 -26.13 -12.27
C ALA A 56 -8.21 -25.20 -11.05
N LYS A 57 -7.08 -25.23 -10.34
CA LYS A 57 -6.81 -24.34 -9.21
C LYS A 57 -6.22 -23.01 -9.69
N PRO A 58 -6.59 -21.88 -9.06
CA PRO A 58 -5.95 -20.59 -9.32
C PRO A 58 -4.44 -20.66 -9.08
N LEU A 59 -3.64 -19.89 -9.84
CA LEU A 59 -2.19 -19.87 -9.71
C LEU A 59 -1.73 -19.56 -8.27
N ILE A 60 -2.42 -18.64 -7.60
CA ILE A 60 -2.12 -18.25 -6.21
C ILE A 60 -2.36 -19.41 -5.24
N ASP A 61 -3.32 -20.29 -5.54
CA ASP A 61 -3.64 -21.49 -4.77
C ASP A 61 -2.59 -22.60 -4.94
N LEU A 62 -1.82 -22.58 -6.04
CA LEU A 62 -0.71 -23.52 -6.29
C LEU A 62 0.56 -23.15 -5.52
N ALA A 63 0.79 -21.87 -5.24
CA ALA A 63 1.98 -21.36 -4.55
C ALA A 63 1.63 -20.35 -3.44
N PRO A 64 0.82 -20.72 -2.44
CA PRO A 64 0.33 -19.80 -1.40
C PRO A 64 1.44 -19.27 -0.49
N SER A 65 2.48 -20.06 -0.22
CA SER A 65 3.59 -19.63 0.64
C SER A 65 4.40 -18.48 0.02
N ILE A 66 4.32 -18.32 -1.31
CA ILE A 66 5.05 -17.31 -2.06
C ILE A 66 4.06 -16.25 -2.58
N LEU A 67 3.21 -16.60 -3.54
CA LEU A 67 2.39 -15.64 -4.27
C LEU A 67 1.35 -14.97 -3.36
N ARG A 68 0.59 -15.76 -2.58
CA ARG A 68 -0.39 -15.21 -1.64
C ARG A 68 0.28 -14.35 -0.58
N ASN A 69 1.42 -14.78 -0.04
CA ASN A 69 2.15 -14.04 0.98
C ASN A 69 2.76 -12.73 0.44
N ILE A 70 3.27 -12.72 -0.80
CA ILE A 70 3.69 -11.51 -1.50
C ILE A 70 2.50 -10.55 -1.65
N CYS A 71 1.37 -11.03 -2.18
CA CYS A 71 0.18 -10.20 -2.35
C CYS A 71 -0.32 -9.62 -1.00
N ALA A 72 -0.35 -10.43 0.04
CA ALA A 72 -0.75 -10.00 1.39
C ALA A 72 0.22 -8.98 1.99
N GLY A 73 1.53 -9.22 1.87
CA GLY A 73 2.57 -8.30 2.33
C GLY A 73 2.52 -6.96 1.61
N THR A 74 2.40 -6.98 0.29
CA THR A 74 2.25 -5.78 -0.54
C THR A 74 0.96 -5.03 -0.20
N CYS A 75 -0.15 -5.74 0.04
CA CYS A 75 -1.43 -5.13 0.44
C CYS A 75 -1.28 -4.36 1.76
N ILE A 76 -0.68 -4.98 2.78
CA ILE A 76 -0.41 -4.34 4.07
C ILE A 76 0.49 -3.12 3.87
N TRP A 77 1.57 -3.26 3.09
CA TRP A 77 2.50 -2.15 2.86
C TRP A 77 1.84 -0.97 2.14
N ILE A 78 1.02 -1.22 1.11
CA ILE A 78 0.25 -0.20 0.40
C ILE A 78 -0.68 0.53 1.37
N CYS A 79 -1.38 -0.20 2.25
CA CYS A 79 -2.25 0.42 3.26
C CYS A 79 -1.44 1.31 4.21
N LEU A 80 -0.35 0.80 4.80
CA LEU A 80 0.51 1.58 5.70
C LEU A 80 1.13 2.80 5.04
N ARG A 81 1.52 2.69 3.76
CA ARG A 81 2.02 3.82 2.99
C ARG A 81 0.94 4.87 2.76
N ALA A 82 -0.27 4.44 2.40
CA ALA A 82 -1.40 5.33 2.19
C ALA A 82 -1.80 6.06 3.48
N GLU A 83 -1.72 5.40 4.64
CA GLU A 83 -1.97 6.04 5.93
C GLU A 83 -1.00 7.19 6.23
N LYS A 84 0.25 7.12 5.77
CA LYS A 84 1.23 8.22 5.89
C LYS A 84 0.89 9.43 5.00
N LEU A 85 0.04 9.24 3.99
CA LEU A 85 -0.40 10.29 3.07
C LEU A 85 -1.69 10.96 3.52
N VAL A 86 -2.41 10.39 4.49
CA VAL A 86 -3.57 11.05 5.11
C VAL A 86 -3.03 12.21 5.93
N PRO A 87 -3.47 13.46 5.69
CA PRO A 87 -3.11 14.58 6.54
C PRO A 87 -3.47 14.24 7.98
N ARG A 88 -2.49 14.19 8.89
CA ARG A 88 -2.79 14.22 10.31
C ARG A 88 -3.40 15.58 10.60
N GLU A 89 -4.53 15.62 11.31
CA GLU A 89 -5.06 16.88 11.83
C GLU A 89 -3.91 17.70 12.40
N PRO A 90 -3.84 19.02 12.10
CA PRO A 90 -2.83 19.86 12.70
C PRO A 90 -3.04 19.79 14.21
N PHE A 91 -2.08 19.16 14.90
CA PHE A 91 -1.99 19.30 16.34
C PHE A 91 -1.89 20.80 16.61
N GLU A 92 -2.88 21.35 17.31
CA GLU A 92 -2.84 22.70 17.86
C GLU A 92 -1.62 22.82 18.78
N LEU A 93 -0.47 23.17 18.21
CA LEU A 93 0.68 23.65 18.95
C LEU A 93 0.94 25.06 18.46
N LEU A 94 0.34 25.98 19.21
CA LEU A 94 0.73 27.37 19.42
C LEU A 94 2.18 27.66 18.99
N HIS A 95 2.36 28.39 17.88
CA HIS A 95 3.21 29.57 17.91
C HIS A 95 2.90 30.47 16.71
N GLU A 96 2.44 31.68 17.02
CA GLU A 96 2.38 32.81 16.11
C GLU A 96 3.73 33.04 15.44
N VAL A 97 3.75 33.09 14.10
CA VAL A 97 4.48 34.13 13.38
C VAL A 97 3.62 34.54 12.19
N SER A 98 3.00 35.71 12.35
CA SER A 98 2.31 36.45 11.31
C SER A 98 3.28 36.83 10.19
N HIS A 99 3.02 36.41 8.94
CA HIS A 99 3.28 37.23 7.76
C HIS A 99 2.32 36.85 6.63
N GLY A 100 1.66 37.87 6.11
CA GLY A 100 0.46 37.76 5.29
C GLY A 100 0.64 37.08 3.94
N GLY A 101 -0.44 36.44 3.51
CA GLY A 101 -0.63 35.84 2.20
C GLY A 101 -2.08 35.43 2.04
N SER A 102 -2.92 36.38 1.66
CA SER A 102 -4.33 36.20 1.32
C SER A 102 -4.54 35.09 0.28
N GLY A 103 -5.41 34.13 0.60
CA GLY A 103 -6.12 33.31 -0.39
C GLY A 103 -5.54 31.92 -0.64
N ARG A 104 -5.82 30.96 0.25
CA ARG A 104 -5.70 29.53 -0.09
C ARG A 104 -6.72 28.67 0.67
N GLU A 105 -7.98 29.07 0.63
CA GLU A 105 -9.07 28.18 1.01
C GLU A 105 -9.49 27.33 -0.22
N HIS A 106 -9.59 26.01 -0.01
CA HIS A 106 -10.48 25.08 -0.73
C HIS A 106 -10.00 24.18 -1.89
N CYS A 107 -8.70 24.00 -2.18
CA CYS A 107 -8.27 23.04 -3.22
C CYS A 107 -7.52 21.78 -2.75
N GLU A 108 -7.06 21.67 -1.51
CA GLU A 108 -6.19 20.53 -1.08
C GLU A 108 -6.96 19.23 -0.79
N ASN A 109 -8.23 19.30 -0.36
CA ASN A 109 -8.99 18.12 0.06
C ASN A 109 -9.42 17.18 -1.07
N SER A 110 -9.50 17.64 -2.33
CA SER A 110 -9.98 16.80 -3.44
C SER A 110 -8.86 15.94 -4.06
N THR A 111 -7.63 16.48 -4.12
CA THR A 111 -6.46 15.80 -4.67
C THR A 111 -5.97 14.68 -3.76
N ASP A 112 -5.97 14.86 -2.44
CA ASP A 112 -5.49 13.83 -1.52
C ASP A 112 -6.49 12.67 -1.38
N LYS A 113 -7.80 12.96 -1.41
CA LYS A 113 -8.82 11.91 -1.50
C LYS A 113 -8.66 11.07 -2.77
N SER A 114 -8.43 11.71 -3.92
CA SER A 114 -8.15 11.01 -5.17
C SER A 114 -6.90 10.13 -5.09
N ARG A 115 -5.80 10.63 -4.51
CA ARG A 115 -4.57 9.85 -4.35
C ARG A 115 -4.77 8.61 -3.47
N ILE A 116 -5.43 8.73 -2.33
CA ILE A 116 -5.66 7.59 -1.43
C ILE A 116 -6.59 6.56 -2.07
N THR A 117 -7.55 6.96 -2.91
CA THR A 117 -8.42 6.00 -3.62
C THR A 117 -7.63 5.07 -4.55
N VAL A 118 -6.51 5.53 -5.12
CA VAL A 118 -5.61 4.68 -5.93
C VAL A 118 -5.01 3.57 -5.08
N TYR A 119 -4.51 3.91 -3.88
CA TYR A 119 -3.97 2.92 -2.94
C TYR A 119 -5.03 1.93 -2.47
N VAL A 120 -6.25 2.41 -2.18
CA VAL A 120 -7.37 1.54 -1.79
C VAL A 120 -7.73 0.57 -2.90
N LYS A 121 -7.77 1.03 -4.16
CA LYS A 121 -8.04 0.16 -5.32
C LYS A 121 -6.96 -0.90 -5.50
N ALA A 122 -5.69 -0.51 -5.35
CA ALA A 122 -4.57 -1.44 -5.39
C ALA A 122 -4.64 -2.48 -4.26
N ALA A 123 -4.93 -2.04 -3.03
CA ALA A 123 -5.07 -2.92 -1.87
C ALA A 123 -6.22 -3.93 -2.04
N LYS A 124 -7.36 -3.50 -2.57
CA LYS A 124 -8.49 -4.40 -2.91
C LYS A 124 -8.10 -5.43 -3.95
N THR A 125 -7.40 -5.02 -5.01
CA THR A 125 -6.93 -5.94 -6.05
C THR A 125 -6.06 -7.04 -5.44
N LEU A 126 -5.08 -6.68 -4.61
CA LEU A 126 -4.21 -7.64 -3.93
C LEU A 126 -4.97 -8.55 -2.97
N ARG A 127 -5.91 -8.00 -2.21
CA ARG A 127 -6.76 -8.76 -1.29
C ARG A 127 -7.62 -9.79 -2.03
N ASP A 128 -8.21 -9.41 -3.15
CA ASP A 128 -9.03 -10.32 -3.96
C ASP A 128 -8.17 -11.41 -4.61
N THR A 129 -6.96 -11.08 -5.03
CA THR A 129 -5.98 -12.09 -5.48
C THR A 129 -5.60 -13.05 -4.36
N VAL A 130 -5.38 -12.59 -3.12
CA VAL A 130 -5.15 -13.45 -1.94
C VAL A 130 -6.33 -14.40 -1.72
N ALA A 131 -7.57 -13.94 -1.95
CA ALA A 131 -8.76 -14.76 -1.75
C ALA A 131 -8.85 -15.95 -2.71
N THR A 132 -8.12 -15.92 -3.83
CA THR A 132 -8.07 -17.05 -4.77
C THR A 132 -7.29 -18.26 -4.25
N ALA A 133 -6.49 -18.12 -3.19
CA ALA A 133 -5.88 -19.25 -2.47
C ALA A 133 -6.86 -19.93 -1.49
N SER A 134 -8.05 -20.26 -1.98
CA SER A 134 -9.18 -20.71 -1.16
C SER A 134 -9.02 -22.13 -0.62
N SER A 135 -8.12 -22.96 -1.18
CA SER A 135 -7.88 -24.31 -0.66
C SER A 135 -7.01 -24.34 0.59
N HIS A 136 -6.45 -23.20 0.99
CA HIS A 136 -5.57 -23.07 2.16
C HIS A 136 -6.31 -22.47 3.36
N SER A 137 -6.44 -23.26 4.42
CA SER A 137 -7.24 -22.92 5.60
C SER A 137 -6.82 -21.62 6.32
N ASP A 138 -5.53 -21.26 6.24
CA ASP A 138 -4.98 -20.04 6.84
C ASP A 138 -5.28 -18.77 6.02
N THR A 139 -5.70 -18.90 4.75
CA THR A 139 -6.09 -17.77 3.90
C THR A 139 -7.19 -16.93 4.54
N VAL A 140 -8.14 -17.53 5.26
CA VAL A 140 -9.23 -16.82 5.95
C VAL A 140 -8.69 -15.84 7.00
N LYS A 141 -7.68 -16.24 7.77
CA LYS A 141 -7.05 -15.39 8.79
C LYS A 141 -6.31 -14.22 8.14
N ILE A 142 -5.63 -14.48 7.03
CA ILE A 142 -4.93 -13.45 6.25
C ILE A 142 -5.94 -12.43 5.70
N LEU A 143 -7.01 -12.89 5.04
CA LEU A 143 -8.05 -12.03 4.51
C LEU A 143 -8.69 -11.15 5.59
N THR A 144 -9.00 -11.71 6.76
CA THR A 144 -9.55 -10.95 7.88
C THR A 144 -8.62 -9.80 8.29
N ARG A 145 -7.31 -10.06 8.33
CA ARG A 145 -6.31 -9.02 8.61
C ARG A 145 -6.26 -7.95 7.51
N LEU A 146 -6.30 -8.35 6.24
CA LEU A 146 -6.29 -7.41 5.11
C LEU A 146 -7.55 -6.54 5.09
N ASP A 147 -8.72 -7.14 5.34
CA ASP A 147 -10.00 -6.44 5.39
C ASP A 147 -10.01 -5.38 6.50
N ASN A 148 -9.41 -5.69 7.66
CA ASN A 148 -9.24 -4.72 8.74
C ASN A 148 -8.32 -3.55 8.35
N GLN A 149 -7.23 -3.81 7.63
CA GLN A 149 -6.32 -2.76 7.15
C GLN A 149 -6.99 -1.85 6.11
N ILE A 150 -7.70 -2.43 5.14
CA ILE A 150 -8.43 -1.68 4.11
C ILE A 150 -9.57 -0.86 4.73
N ARG A 151 -10.24 -1.40 5.75
CA ARG A 151 -11.29 -0.68 6.49
C ARG A 151 -10.71 0.51 7.26
N SER A 152 -9.63 0.31 8.03
CA SER A 152 -8.91 1.39 8.73
C SER A 152 -8.56 2.54 7.78
N LEU A 153 -8.02 2.21 6.60
CA LEU A 153 -7.68 3.21 5.60
C LEU A 153 -8.91 3.95 5.05
N HIS A 154 -10.03 3.26 4.83
CA HIS A 154 -11.28 3.88 4.39
C HIS A 154 -11.90 4.80 5.44
N GLU A 155 -11.83 4.42 6.71
CA GLU A 155 -12.38 5.22 7.82
C GLU A 155 -11.63 6.54 7.97
N LYS A 156 -10.29 6.53 7.83
CA LYS A 156 -9.43 7.72 7.82
C LYS A 156 -9.67 8.67 6.63
N LEU A 157 -10.46 8.25 5.65
CA LEU A 157 -10.75 8.96 4.40
C LEU A 157 -12.11 9.70 4.43
N LYS A 158 -12.97 9.35 5.39
CA LYS A 158 -14.30 9.94 5.58
C LYS A 158 -14.19 11.22 6.38
#